data_AF-A0A7C3K228-F1
#
_entry.id   AF-A0A7C3K228-F1
#
_cell.length_a   1.000
_cell.length_b   1.000
_cell.length_c   1.000
_cell.angle_alpha   90.00
_cell.angle_beta   90.00
_cell.angle_gamma   90.00
#
_symmetry.space_group_name_H-M   'P 1'
#
loop_
_entity.id
_entity.type
_entity.pdbx_description
1 polymer ?
#
loop_
_entity_poly.entity_id
_entity_poly.type
_entity_poly.pdbx_seq_one_letter_code
_entity_poly.pdbx_strand_id
1 'polypeptide(L)' 'LSSVSNRLNSVMKVLTIIATIFMPLTFLAGIYGMNFKYMPELEWRWGYPLVWLIMAGIGISMLVYFRKKKWL' A
#
# COMPACT_ATOMS: atom_id res chain seq x y z
N LEU A 1 -15.83 14.21 -29.19
CA LEU A 1 -15.49 12.84 -28.73
C LEU A 1 -14.21 12.78 -27.88
N SER A 2 -13.22 13.63 -28.14
CA SER A 2 -11.91 13.65 -27.46
C SER A 2 -11.93 14.10 -25.99
N SER A 3 -12.85 15.00 -25.61
CA SER A 3 -12.97 15.51 -24.23
C SER A 3 -13.43 14.44 -23.23
N VAL A 4 -14.31 13.53 -23.65
CA VAL A 4 -14.78 12.41 -22.81
C VAL A 4 -13.67 11.39 -22.59
N SER A 5 -12.88 11.07 -23.63
CA SER A 5 -11.70 10.19 -23.49
C SER A 5 -10.64 10.77 -22.55
N ASN A 6 -10.35 12.07 -22.61
CA ASN A 6 -9.41 12.70 -21.68
C ASN A 6 -9.88 12.63 -20.23
N ARG A 7 -11.20 12.81 -20.00
CA ARG A 7 -11.79 12.71 -18.67
C ARG A 7 -11.74 11.28 -18.14
N LEU A 8 -12.02 10.28 -18.98
CA LEU A 8 -11.88 8.86 -18.63
C LEU A 8 -10.42 8.49 -18.31
N ASN A 9 -9.46 8.94 -19.11
CA ASN A 9 -8.03 8.73 -18.84
C ASN A 9 -7.60 9.34 -17.51
N SER A 10 -8.10 10.53 -17.17
CA SER A 10 -7.81 11.18 -15.89
C SER A 10 -8.41 10.41 -14.70
N VAL A 11 -9.64 9.91 -14.84
CA VAL A 11 -10.31 9.12 -13.78
C VAL A 11 -9.59 7.78 -13.58
N MET A 12 -9.26 7.09 -14.68
CA MET A 12 -8.50 5.84 -14.64
C MET A 12 -7.13 6.05 -13.99
N LYS A 13 -6.42 7.14 -14.32
CA LYS A 13 -5.14 7.49 -13.68
C LYS A 13 -5.28 7.63 -12.16
N VAL A 14 -6.30 8.34 -11.68
CA VAL A 14 -6.54 8.52 -10.24
C VAL A 14 -6.87 7.18 -9.56
N LEU A 15 -7.76 6.39 -10.15
CA LEU A 15 -8.13 5.06 -9.62
C LEU A 15 -6.93 4.12 -9.56
N THR A 16 -6.09 4.08 -10.61
CA THR A 16 -4.88 3.26 -10.63
C THR A 16 -3.87 3.70 -9.57
N ILE A 17 -3.70 5.01 -9.34
CA ILE A 17 -2.82 5.53 -8.28
C ILE A 17 -3.34 5.07 -6.91
N ILE A 18 -4.63 5.23 -6.64
CA ILE A 18 -5.25 4.78 -5.39
C ILE A 18 -5.06 3.27 -5.22
N ALA A 19 -5.43 2.46 -6.23
CA ALA A 19 -5.32 1.02 -6.18
C ALA A 19 -3.88 0.53 -5.95
N THR A 20 -2.89 1.16 -6.60
CA THR A 20 -1.48 0.77 -6.44
C THR A 20 -0.95 1.09 -5.05
N ILE A 21 -1.46 2.13 -4.38
CA ILE A 21 -1.13 2.43 -2.98
C ILE A 21 -1.80 1.41 -2.06
N PHE A 22 -3.08 1.12 -2.27
CA PHE A 22 -3.85 0.22 -1.40
C PHE A 22 -3.45 -1.25 -1.54
N MET A 23 -3.05 -1.72 -2.72
CA MET A 23 -2.72 -3.13 -2.96
C MET A 23 -1.66 -3.71 -2.00
N PRO A 24 -0.45 -3.11 -1.81
CA PRO A 24 0.53 -3.61 -0.85
C PRO A 24 0.06 -3.47 0.60
N LEU A 25 -0.64 -2.39 0.93
CA LEU A 25 -1.20 -2.14 2.26
C LEU A 25 -2.24 -3.23 2.64
N THR A 26 -3.16 -3.54 1.73
CA THR A 26 -4.17 -4.57 1.91
C THR A 26 -3.56 -5.97 1.92
N PHE A 27 -2.53 -6.23 1.10
CA PHE A 27 -1.81 -7.50 1.14
C PHE A 27 -1.14 -7.75 2.49
N LEU A 28 -0.46 -6.73 3.05
CA LEU A 28 0.11 -6.78 4.39
C LEU A 28 -0.97 -6.94 5.46
N ALA A 29 -2.04 -6.14 5.40
CA ALA A 29 -3.16 -6.26 6.33
C ALA A 29 -3.85 -7.63 6.24
N GLY A 30 -3.89 -8.26 5.06
CA GLY A 30 -4.40 -9.61 4.86
C GLY A 30 -3.51 -10.67 5.51
N ILE A 31 -2.20 -10.61 5.28
CA ILE A 31 -1.23 -11.53 5.90
C ILE A 31 -1.24 -11.40 7.43
N TYR A 32 -1.28 -10.17 7.96
CA TYR A 32 -1.30 -9.92 9.41
C TYR A 32 -2.69 -10.04 10.05
N GLY A 33 -3.76 -9.95 9.27
CA GLY A 33 -5.14 -10.17 9.72
C GLY A 33 -5.53 -11.64 9.79
N MET A 34 -4.74 -12.53 9.18
CA MET A 34 -4.85 -13.96 9.41
C MET A 34 -4.48 -14.24 10.87
N ASN A 35 -5.39 -14.87 11.62
CA ASN A 35 -5.21 -15.29 13.02
C ASN A 35 -4.12 -16.38 13.11
N PHE A 36 -2.86 -16.03 12.90
CA PHE A 36 -1.74 -16.92 13.14
C PHE A 36 -1.58 -17.09 14.65
N LYS A 37 -2.20 -18.15 15.19
CA LYS A 37 -2.06 -18.63 16.57
C LYS A 37 -0.62 -19.04 16.93
N TYR A 38 0.25 -19.19 15.93
CA TYR A 38 1.68 -19.46 16.03
C TYR A 38 2.42 -18.55 15.05
N MET A 39 2.82 -17.35 15.49
CA MET A 39 3.93 -16.61 14.88
C MET A 39 5.13 -16.75 15.81
N PRO A 40 6.23 -17.41 15.41
CA PRO A 40 7.42 -17.55 16.26
C PRO A 40 8.07 -16.19 16.62
N GLU A 41 7.74 -15.08 15.92
CA GLU A 41 8.15 -13.74 16.34
C GLU A 41 7.37 -13.17 17.55
N LEU A 42 6.31 -13.83 18.04
CA LEU A 42 5.51 -13.39 19.19
C LEU A 42 6.22 -13.60 20.55
N GLU A 43 7.26 -14.44 20.61
CA GLU A 43 8.14 -14.52 21.78
C GLU A 43 9.01 -13.26 21.93
N TRP A 44 9.22 -12.51 20.85
CA TRP A 44 9.91 -11.23 20.88
C TRP A 44 8.89 -10.10 21.06
N ARG A 45 8.96 -9.40 22.20
CA ARG A 45 8.15 -8.18 22.48
C ARG A 45 8.15 -7.14 21.36
N TRP A 46 9.11 -7.20 20.45
CA TRP A 46 9.32 -6.24 19.36
C TRP A 46 8.81 -6.71 17.98
N GLY A 47 8.31 -7.95 17.84
CA GLY A 47 7.81 -8.45 16.55
C GLY A 47 6.64 -7.61 16.01
N TYR A 48 5.64 -7.35 16.87
CA TYR A 48 4.47 -6.54 16.51
C TYR A 48 4.81 -5.10 16.07
N PRO A 49 5.62 -4.32 16.81
CA PRO A 49 6.00 -2.98 16.34
C PRO A 49 6.93 -2.99 15.12
N LEU A 50 7.77 -4.01 14.92
CA LEU A 50 8.61 -4.12 13.72
C LEU A 50 7.76 -4.25 12.44
N VAL A 51 6.70 -5.04 12.51
CA VAL A 51 5.72 -5.21 11.44
C VAL A 51 5.03 -3.91 11.10
N TRP A 52 4.58 -3.17 12.12
CA TRP A 52 4.02 -1.83 11.95
C TRP A 52 5.02 -0.88 11.29
N LEU A 53 6.29 -0.96 11.66
CA LEU A 53 7.38 -0.17 11.07
C LEU A 53 7.62 -0.53 9.59
N ILE A 54 7.53 -1.82 9.24
CA ILE A 54 7.62 -2.31 7.86
C ILE A 54 6.39 -1.87 7.04
N MET A 55 5.18 -1.99 7.59
CA MET A 55 3.95 -1.51 6.95
C MET A 55 4.00 0.00 6.70
N ALA A 56 4.40 0.78 7.71
CA ALA A 56 4.59 2.22 7.59
C ALA A 56 5.71 2.55 6.59
N GLY A 57 6.82 1.82 6.63
CA GLY A 57 7.95 1.97 5.72
C GLY A 57 7.56 1.73 4.26
N ILE A 58 6.78 0.68 3.98
CA ILE A 58 6.26 0.36 2.64
C ILE A 58 5.27 1.43 2.17
N GLY A 59 4.38 1.88 3.06
CA GLY A 59 3.46 2.99 2.76
C GLY A 59 4.20 4.28 2.39
N ILE A 60 5.21 4.64 3.18
CA ILE A 60 6.05 5.83 2.94
C ILE A 60 6.89 5.64 1.67
N SER A 61 7.48 4.47 1.44
CA SER A 61 8.30 4.21 0.25
C SER A 61 7.47 4.27 -1.02
N MET A 62 6.25 3.75 -1.00
CA MET A 62 5.29 3.89 -2.11
C MET A 62 4.91 5.36 -2.34
N LEU A 63 4.57 6.11 -1.29
CA LEU A 63 4.28 7.54 -1.40
C LEU A 63 5.45 8.34 -1.98
N VAL A 64 6.67 8.08 -1.51
CA VAL A 64 7.90 8.72 -2.01
C VAL A 64 8.17 8.32 -3.45
N TYR A 65 7.98 7.04 -3.81
CA TYR A 65 8.14 6.56 -5.18
C TYR A 65 7.15 7.24 -6.13
N PHE A 66 5.88 7.34 -5.75
CA PHE A 66 4.85 8.04 -6.53
C PHE A 66 5.13 9.55 -6.67
N ARG A 67 5.59 10.21 -5.60
CA ARG A 67 6.06 11.62 -5.68
C ARG A 67 7.25 11.78 -6.60
N LYS A 68 8.26 10.90 -6.51
CA LYS A 68 9.46 10.98 -7.36
C LYS A 68 9.14 10.76 -8.83
N LYS A 69 8.18 9.89 -9.14
CA LYS A 69 7.80 9.55 -10.51
C LYS A 69 6.90 10.59 -11.18
N LYS A 70 6.58 11.72 -10.51
CA LYS A 70 5.71 12.82 -11.02
C LYS A 70 4.38 12.33 -11.59
N TRP A 71 3.85 11.24 -11.04
CA TRP A 71 2.51 10.75 -11.41
C TRP A 71 1.40 11.48 -10.65
N LEU A 72 1.77 12.15 -9.54
CA LEU A 72 1.07 13.20 -8.81
C LEU A 72 1.67 14.56 -9.17
#